data_AF-K1U0Z1-F1
#
_entry.id   AF-K1U0Z1-F1
#
_cell.length_a   1.000
_cell.length_b   1.000
_cell.length_c   1.000
_cell.angle_alpha   90.00
_cell.angle_beta   90.00
_cell.angle_gamma   90.00
#
_symmetry.space_group_name_H-M   'P 1'
#
loop_
_entity.id
_entity.type
_entity.pdbx_description
1 polymer ?
#
loop_
_entity_poly.entity_id
_entity_poly.type
_entity_poly.pdbx_seq_one_letter_code
_entity_poly.pdbx_strand_id
1 'polypeptide(L)'
;TNNSGYTPRELNQKLARMGLNVPEEHFYTSALATAAFLKEQAAGCSAFVIGEAGLLNALYDVGITMNDVNPDYVVVGEGRSYSLDTLTKATNLVLKGAKLIGANSDVSGPIENGIAPACRALVAPIEMATGTQAYFCGKPNPLMMRDIPIMINLLIHHLYHQKKQ
;
A
#
# COMPACT_ATOMS: atom_id res chain seq x y z
N THR A 1 -0.19 -1.47 9.64
CA THR A 1 1.18 -0.93 9.45
C THR A 1 1.22 -0.06 8.21
N ASN A 2 2.08 0.96 8.15
CA ASN A 2 2.30 1.75 6.94
C ASN A 2 3.21 1.04 5.92
N ASN A 3 3.81 -0.09 6.28
CA ASN A 3 4.59 -0.88 5.35
C ASN A 3 3.69 -1.51 4.28
N SER A 4 3.93 -1.18 3.01
CA SER A 4 3.18 -1.70 1.86
C SER A 4 3.79 -2.97 1.25
N GLY A 5 4.99 -3.37 1.69
CA GLY A 5 5.75 -4.41 1.02
C GLY A 5 5.42 -5.84 1.45
N TYR A 6 4.97 -6.03 2.70
CA TYR A 6 4.61 -7.36 3.22
C TYR A 6 3.13 -7.66 3.06
N THR A 7 2.84 -8.90 2.65
CA THR A 7 1.51 -9.50 2.73
C THR A 7 1.10 -9.75 4.19
N PRO A 8 -0.21 -9.82 4.50
CA PRO A 8 -0.69 -10.27 5.82
C PRO A 8 -0.08 -11.59 6.28
N ARG A 9 0.06 -12.56 5.36
CA ARG A 9 0.71 -13.85 5.61
C ARG A 9 2.17 -13.72 6.03
N GLU A 10 2.96 -12.86 5.36
CA GLU A 10 4.36 -12.65 5.74
C GLU A 10 4.48 -11.96 7.10
N LEU A 11 3.57 -11.04 7.42
CA LEU A 11 3.52 -10.42 8.75
C LEU A 11 3.14 -11.43 9.84
N ASN A 12 2.16 -12.30 9.58
CA ASN A 12 1.83 -13.42 10.46
C ASN A 12 3.06 -14.29 10.73
N GLN A 13 3.73 -14.76 9.68
CA GLN A 13 4.92 -15.61 9.79
C GLN A 13 6.06 -14.91 10.55
N LYS A 14 6.25 -13.62 10.31
CA LYS A 14 7.27 -12.82 11.01
C LYS A 14 6.98 -12.74 12.52
N LEU A 15 5.74 -12.45 12.90
CA LEU A 15 5.34 -12.40 14.31
C LEU A 15 5.39 -13.79 14.97
N ALA A 16 5.01 -14.85 14.25
CA ALA A 16 5.10 -16.22 14.73
C ALA A 16 6.54 -16.61 15.11
N ARG A 17 7.54 -16.20 14.31
CA ARG A 17 8.97 -16.40 14.63
C ARG A 17 9.42 -15.64 15.89
N MET A 18 8.69 -14.61 16.29
CA MET A 18 8.90 -13.86 17.53
C MET A 18 8.08 -14.41 18.71
N GLY A 19 7.39 -15.54 18.53
CA GLY A 19 6.53 -16.15 19.54
C GLY A 19 5.13 -15.53 19.66
N LEU A 20 4.74 -14.67 18.72
CA LEU A 20 3.46 -13.98 18.72
C LEU A 20 2.52 -14.62 17.68
N ASN A 21 1.39 -15.17 18.14
CA ASN A 21 0.36 -15.71 17.27
C ASN A 21 -0.70 -14.63 16.96
N VAL A 22 -0.64 -14.04 15.77
CA VAL A 22 -1.59 -13.01 15.31
C VAL A 22 -2.19 -13.45 13.98
N PRO A 23 -3.52 -13.70 13.90
CA PRO A 23 -4.17 -14.13 12.66
C PRO A 23 -4.01 -13.13 11.52
N GLU A 24 -4.00 -13.60 10.27
CA GLU A 24 -3.78 -12.75 9.08
C GLU A 24 -4.80 -11.60 8.97
N GLU A 25 -6.04 -11.87 9.32
CA GLU A 25 -7.15 -10.90 9.32
C GLU A 25 -6.92 -9.70 10.25
N HIS A 26 -5.98 -9.75 11.19
CA HIS A 26 -5.66 -8.61 12.05
C HIS A 26 -4.65 -7.63 11.41
N PHE A 27 -4.07 -7.97 10.25
CA PHE A 27 -3.13 -7.08 9.59
C PHE A 27 -3.82 -6.19 8.57
N TYR A 28 -3.90 -4.90 8.90
CA TYR A 28 -4.26 -3.86 7.94
C TYR A 28 -2.99 -3.09 7.51
N THR A 29 -2.64 -3.14 6.23
CA THR A 29 -1.44 -2.53 5.65
C THR A 29 -1.80 -1.34 4.77
N SER A 30 -0.83 -0.46 4.47
CA SER A 30 -1.02 0.62 3.50
C SER A 30 -1.29 0.10 2.08
N ALA A 31 -0.79 -1.09 1.73
CA ALA A 31 -1.14 -1.78 0.49
C ALA A 31 -2.63 -2.09 0.41
N LEU A 32 -3.20 -2.69 1.46
CA LEU A 32 -4.64 -2.97 1.53
C LEU A 32 -5.48 -1.69 1.48
N ALA A 33 -5.07 -0.65 2.19
CA ALA A 33 -5.75 0.65 2.16
C ALA A 33 -5.70 1.30 0.76
N THR A 34 -4.56 1.20 0.06
CA THR A 34 -4.40 1.72 -1.31
C THR A 34 -5.31 0.97 -2.28
N ALA A 35 -5.36 -0.36 -2.18
CA ALA A 35 -6.24 -1.19 -3.01
C ALA A 35 -7.72 -0.88 -2.77
N ALA A 36 -8.14 -0.76 -1.51
CA ALA A 36 -9.50 -0.37 -1.15
C ALA A 36 -9.88 1.00 -1.73
N PHE A 37 -9.00 1.99 -1.57
CA PHE A 37 -9.20 3.34 -2.13
C PHE A 37 -9.39 3.29 -3.66
N LEU A 38 -8.49 2.64 -4.38
CA LEU A 38 -8.58 2.58 -5.85
C LEU A 38 -9.84 1.85 -6.33
N LYS A 39 -10.22 0.77 -5.64
CA LYS A 39 -11.47 0.04 -5.92
C LYS A 39 -12.70 0.94 -5.77
N GLU A 40 -12.75 1.77 -4.72
CA GLU A 40 -13.87 2.71 -4.50
C GLU A 40 -13.89 3.85 -5.52
N GLN A 41 -12.72 4.36 -5.91
CA GLN A 41 -12.63 5.47 -6.86
C GLN A 41 -12.91 5.06 -8.30
N ALA A 42 -12.38 3.91 -8.72
CA ALA A 42 -12.46 3.44 -10.11
C ALA A 42 -12.35 1.91 -10.16
N ALA A 43 -13.46 1.21 -9.94
CA ALA A 43 -13.51 -0.25 -10.03
C ALA A 43 -13.05 -0.75 -11.41
N GLY A 44 -12.15 -1.74 -11.43
CA GLY A 44 -11.60 -2.30 -12.67
C GLY A 44 -10.57 -1.42 -13.38
N CYS A 45 -10.04 -0.39 -12.72
CA CYS A 45 -8.95 0.41 -13.27
C CYS A 45 -7.66 -0.37 -13.45
N SER A 46 -6.72 0.25 -14.15
CA SER A 46 -5.38 -0.26 -14.40
C SER A 46 -4.30 0.58 -13.72
N ALA A 47 -3.21 -0.07 -13.32
CA ALA A 47 -2.13 0.57 -12.60
C ALA A 47 -0.75 0.13 -13.08
N PHE A 48 0.19 1.07 -13.18
CA PHE A 48 1.62 0.78 -13.17
C PHE A 48 2.12 0.88 -11.73
N VAL A 49 2.75 -0.18 -11.22
CA VAL A 49 3.07 -0.29 -9.79
C VAL A 49 4.57 -0.42 -9.58
N ILE A 50 5.11 0.46 -8.74
CA ILE A 50 6.46 0.35 -8.17
C ILE A 50 6.29 -0.07 -6.71
N GLY A 51 6.50 -1.35 -6.40
CA GLY A 51 6.40 -1.87 -5.05
C GLY A 51 6.57 -3.39 -5.00
N GLU A 52 6.46 -3.95 -3.81
CA GLU A 52 6.67 -5.37 -3.55
C GLU A 52 5.37 -6.20 -3.62
N ALA A 53 5.50 -7.50 -3.39
CA ALA A 53 4.41 -8.48 -3.43
C ALA A 53 3.19 -8.10 -2.58
N GLY A 54 3.39 -7.48 -1.40
CA GLY A 54 2.27 -7.01 -0.57
C GLY A 54 1.35 -6.04 -1.30
N LEU A 55 1.91 -5.08 -2.03
CA LEU A 55 1.16 -4.09 -2.81
C LEU A 55 0.56 -4.71 -4.07
N LEU A 56 1.34 -5.50 -4.81
CA LEU A 56 0.88 -6.16 -6.03
C LEU A 56 -0.31 -7.09 -5.77
N ASN A 57 -0.22 -7.92 -4.72
CA ASN A 57 -1.28 -8.86 -4.36
C ASN A 57 -2.54 -8.11 -3.91
N ALA A 58 -2.40 -7.08 -3.06
CA ALA A 58 -3.55 -6.30 -2.60
C ALA A 58 -4.34 -5.67 -3.76
N LEU A 59 -3.63 -5.13 -4.76
CA LEU A 59 -4.25 -4.55 -5.96
C LEU A 59 -4.90 -5.63 -6.84
N TYR A 60 -4.22 -6.76 -7.03
CA TYR A 60 -4.75 -7.89 -7.79
C TYR A 60 -6.04 -8.45 -7.17
N ASP A 61 -6.07 -8.64 -5.84
CA ASP A 61 -7.20 -9.22 -5.11
C ASP A 61 -8.49 -8.38 -5.21
N VAL A 62 -8.36 -7.08 -5.49
CA VAL A 62 -9.51 -6.18 -5.71
C VAL A 62 -9.85 -5.99 -7.19
N GLY A 63 -9.16 -6.69 -8.10
CA GLY A 63 -9.43 -6.68 -9.54
C GLY A 63 -8.76 -5.55 -10.32
N ILE A 64 -7.70 -4.94 -9.79
CA ILE A 64 -6.91 -3.92 -10.52
C ILE A 64 -5.91 -4.60 -11.44
N THR A 65 -5.88 -4.19 -12.71
CA THR A 65 -5.00 -4.79 -13.71
C THR A 65 -3.67 -4.07 -13.80
N MET A 66 -2.56 -4.81 -13.81
CA MET A 66 -1.24 -4.22 -14.03
C MET A 66 -1.07 -3.82 -15.50
N ASN A 67 -0.79 -2.55 -15.77
CA ASN A 67 -0.63 -1.99 -17.11
C ASN A 67 0.57 -1.05 -17.15
N ASP A 68 1.49 -1.28 -18.07
CA ASP A 68 2.75 -0.55 -18.19
C ASP A 68 2.84 0.32 -19.46
N VAL A 69 1.74 0.42 -20.22
CA VAL A 69 1.62 1.18 -21.47
C VAL A 69 0.82 2.47 -21.27
N ASN A 70 -0.39 2.35 -20.73
CA ASN A 70 -1.34 3.46 -20.55
C ASN A 70 -2.25 3.25 -19.32
N PRO A 71 -1.67 3.15 -18.10
CA PRO A 71 -2.44 2.91 -16.90
C PRO A 71 -3.27 4.13 -16.50
N ASP A 72 -4.34 3.90 -15.76
CA ASP A 72 -5.12 4.95 -15.11
C ASP A 72 -4.33 5.55 -13.93
N TYR A 73 -3.54 4.73 -13.24
CA TYR A 73 -2.79 5.09 -12.05
C TYR A 73 -1.32 4.68 -12.12
N VAL A 74 -0.43 5.50 -11.56
CA VAL A 74 0.90 5.11 -11.14
C VAL A 74 0.90 5.01 -9.63
N VAL A 75 1.19 3.82 -9.10
CA VAL A 75 1.16 3.55 -7.65
C VAL A 75 2.58 3.24 -7.17
N VAL A 76 3.04 3.96 -6.16
CA VAL A 76 4.36 3.77 -5.56
C VAL A 76 4.21 3.32 -4.11
N GLY A 77 4.84 2.21 -3.76
CA GLY A 77 5.04 1.74 -2.40
C GLY A 77 6.53 1.64 -2.05
N GLU A 78 6.83 1.10 -0.88
CA GLU A 78 8.21 0.77 -0.52
C GLU A 78 8.66 -0.55 -1.17
N GLY A 79 9.92 -0.61 -1.61
CA GLY A 79 10.46 -1.82 -2.19
C GLY A 79 11.82 -1.65 -2.84
N ARG A 80 12.37 -2.77 -3.27
CA ARG A 80 13.60 -2.92 -4.04
C ARG A 80 13.37 -2.80 -5.54
N SER A 81 12.11 -2.84 -6.00
CA SER A 81 11.72 -2.63 -7.40
C SER A 81 11.91 -1.18 -7.89
N TYR A 82 12.69 -0.38 -7.16
CA TYR A 82 12.90 1.04 -7.41
C TYR A 82 14.24 1.26 -8.10
N SER A 83 14.18 1.62 -9.38
CA SER A 83 15.34 1.94 -10.22
C SER A 83 15.10 3.21 -11.05
N LEU A 84 16.17 3.72 -11.66
CA LEU A 84 16.06 4.83 -12.62
C LEU A 84 15.13 4.47 -13.79
N ASP A 85 15.10 3.23 -14.23
CA ASP A 85 14.24 2.79 -15.34
C ASP A 85 12.77 2.82 -14.94
N THR A 86 12.43 2.30 -13.75
CA THR A 86 11.05 2.32 -13.25
C THR A 86 10.58 3.74 -12.98
N LEU A 87 11.47 4.61 -12.47
CA LEU A 87 11.19 6.03 -12.27
C LEU A 87 10.95 6.76 -13.59
N THR A 88 11.85 6.58 -14.56
CA THR A 88 11.71 7.16 -15.89
C THR A 88 10.38 6.77 -16.51
N LYS A 89 10.00 5.49 -16.41
CA LYS A 89 8.73 4.99 -16.91
C LYS A 89 7.55 5.64 -16.18
N ALA A 90 7.52 5.60 -14.85
CA ALA A 90 6.47 6.21 -14.04
C ALA A 90 6.28 7.70 -14.36
N THR A 91 7.37 8.48 -14.43
CA THR A 91 7.35 9.89 -14.81
C THR A 91 6.67 10.11 -16.15
N ASN A 92 7.03 9.33 -17.17
CA ASN A 92 6.42 9.46 -18.49
C ASN A 92 4.94 9.04 -18.52
N LEU A 93 4.56 8.03 -17.73
CA LEU A 93 3.15 7.62 -17.61
C LEU A 93 2.30 8.69 -16.91
N VAL A 94 2.84 9.35 -15.87
CA VAL A 94 2.19 10.49 -15.21
C VAL A 94 2.05 11.68 -16.16
N LEU A 95 3.10 12.02 -16.93
CA LEU A 95 3.01 13.08 -17.96
C LEU A 95 1.96 12.79 -19.05
N LYS A 96 1.65 11.52 -19.29
CA LYS A 96 0.59 11.07 -20.20
C LYS A 96 -0.80 11.05 -19.57
N GLY A 97 -0.94 11.46 -18.30
CA GLY A 97 -2.22 11.63 -17.61
C GLY A 97 -2.54 10.58 -16.55
N ALA A 98 -1.66 9.61 -16.29
CA ALA A 98 -1.88 8.67 -15.19
C ALA A 98 -1.84 9.39 -13.83
N LYS A 99 -2.79 9.08 -12.95
CA LYS A 99 -2.86 9.68 -11.60
C LYS A 99 -1.79 9.09 -10.69
N LEU A 100 -1.07 9.92 -9.94
CA LEU A 100 0.01 9.49 -9.06
C LEU A 100 -0.49 9.20 -7.64
N ILE A 101 -0.21 7.99 -7.14
CA ILE A 101 -0.59 7.51 -5.81
C ILE A 101 0.65 7.03 -5.05
N GLY A 102 0.79 7.45 -3.81
CA GLY A 102 1.72 6.88 -2.84
C GLY A 102 0.99 6.00 -1.82
N ALA A 103 1.52 4.83 -1.51
CA ALA A 103 0.89 3.91 -0.57
C ALA A 103 0.80 4.49 0.85
N ASN A 104 1.79 5.29 1.28
CA ASN A 104 1.79 6.00 2.55
C ASN A 104 2.67 7.26 2.49
N SER A 105 2.50 8.16 3.47
CA SER A 105 3.17 9.46 3.51
C SER A 105 4.49 9.48 4.29
N ASP A 106 5.02 8.34 4.72
CA ASP A 106 6.25 8.28 5.50
C ASP A 106 7.44 8.69 4.61
N VAL A 107 8.29 9.59 5.11
CA VAL A 107 9.45 10.11 4.38
C VAL A 107 10.67 9.22 4.58
N SER A 108 10.82 8.65 5.78
CA SER A 108 11.90 7.74 6.13
C SER A 108 11.48 6.75 7.21
N GLY A 109 12.27 5.68 7.39
CA GLY A 109 12.10 4.69 8.44
C GLY A 109 13.43 4.24 9.06
N PRO A 110 13.45 3.80 10.32
CA PRO A 110 14.67 3.37 10.99
C PRO A 110 15.19 2.04 10.42
N ILE A 111 16.52 1.92 10.32
CA ILE A 111 17.26 0.69 10.00
C ILE A 111 18.42 0.53 10.99
N GLU A 112 19.06 -0.65 11.02
CA GLU A 112 20.11 -1.00 12.01
C GLU A 112 21.19 0.08 12.16
N ASN A 113 21.63 0.69 11.05
CA ASN A 113 22.69 1.70 11.03
C ASN A 113 22.23 3.03 10.41
N GLY A 114 21.00 3.49 10.69
CA GLY A 114 20.54 4.81 10.30
C GLY A 114 19.08 4.87 9.86
N ILE A 115 18.82 5.60 8.76
CA ILE A 115 17.49 5.72 8.16
C ILE A 115 17.50 5.23 6.72
N ALA A 116 16.39 4.64 6.29
CA ALA A 116 16.11 4.37 4.89
C ALA A 116 15.05 5.36 4.38
N PRO A 117 15.11 5.79 3.11
CA PRO A 117 13.99 6.45 2.45
C PRO A 117 12.73 5.57 2.49
N ALA A 118 11.58 6.19 2.72
CA ALA A 118 10.27 5.53 2.70
C ALA A 118 9.40 6.07 1.55
N CYS A 119 8.15 5.62 1.47
CA CYS A 119 7.29 5.80 0.29
C CYS A 119 7.24 7.24 -0.25
N ARG A 120 7.07 8.26 0.61
CA ARG A 120 7.00 9.66 0.14
C ARG A 120 8.32 10.15 -0.46
N ALA A 121 9.46 9.74 0.10
CA ALA A 121 10.75 10.08 -0.48
C ALA A 121 10.97 9.40 -1.83
N LEU A 122 10.44 8.20 -2.03
CA LEU A 122 10.49 7.47 -3.32
C LEU A 122 9.56 8.09 -4.38
N VAL A 123 8.45 8.70 -3.96
CA VAL A 123 7.52 9.40 -4.85
C VAL A 123 8.08 10.74 -5.35
N ALA A 124 8.86 11.42 -4.51
CA ALA A 124 9.32 12.79 -4.75
C ALA A 124 9.98 13.04 -6.13
N PRO A 125 10.84 12.16 -6.68
CA PRO A 125 11.42 12.39 -8.01
C PRO A 125 10.38 12.48 -9.13
N ILE A 126 9.30 11.70 -9.04
CA ILE A 126 8.19 11.74 -10.00
C ILE A 126 7.42 13.04 -9.84
N GLU A 127 7.10 13.45 -8.60
CA GLU A 127 6.40 14.72 -8.35
C GLU A 127 7.20 15.92 -8.88
N MET A 128 8.50 15.95 -8.59
CA MET A 128 9.39 17.03 -8.99
C MET A 128 9.56 17.10 -10.51
N ALA A 129 9.71 15.95 -11.19
CA ALA A 129 9.88 15.91 -12.64
C ALA A 129 8.60 16.24 -13.42
N THR A 130 7.43 15.95 -12.86
CA THR A 130 6.13 16.10 -13.54
C THR A 130 5.34 17.33 -13.10
N GLY A 131 5.68 17.95 -11.97
CA GLY A 131 4.87 18.97 -11.31
C GLY A 131 3.55 18.44 -10.73
N THR A 132 3.30 17.14 -10.81
CA THR A 132 2.07 16.49 -10.30
C THR A 132 2.26 16.09 -8.86
N GLN A 133 1.29 16.39 -8.00
CA GLN A 133 1.31 15.95 -6.59
C GLN A 133 0.65 14.58 -6.45
N ALA A 134 1.27 13.70 -5.68
CA ALA A 134 0.73 12.39 -5.38
C ALA A 134 -0.36 12.46 -4.29
N TYR A 135 -1.35 11.59 -4.41
CA TYR A 135 -2.29 11.33 -3.31
C TYR A 135 -1.78 10.15 -2.47
N PHE A 136 -1.84 10.28 -1.13
CA PHE A 136 -1.30 9.27 -0.21
C PHE A 136 -2.41 8.53 0.56
N CYS A 137 -2.41 7.18 0.51
CA CYS A 137 -3.47 6.35 1.08
C CYS A 137 -3.23 5.88 2.54
N GLY A 138 -1.98 5.87 3.02
CA GLY A 138 -1.61 5.42 4.38
C GLY A 138 -1.94 6.44 5.49
N LYS A 139 -1.69 6.08 6.77
CA LYS A 139 -1.98 7.00 7.90
C LYS A 139 -1.22 8.34 7.73
N PRO A 140 -1.85 9.48 8.07
CA PRO A 140 -3.13 9.65 8.75
C PRO A 140 -4.33 9.82 7.79
N ASN A 141 -4.37 9.10 6.66
CA ASN A 141 -5.55 9.16 5.79
C ASN A 141 -6.81 8.64 6.53
N PRO A 142 -7.91 9.44 6.58
CA PRO A 142 -9.16 9.08 7.24
C PRO A 142 -9.77 7.75 6.79
N LEU A 143 -9.51 7.30 5.55
CA LEU A 143 -9.98 6.01 5.04
C LEU A 143 -9.41 4.84 5.86
N MET A 144 -8.12 4.92 6.22
CA MET A 144 -7.49 3.92 7.08
C MET A 144 -8.05 3.93 8.52
N MET A 145 -8.61 5.05 8.99
CA MET A 145 -9.30 5.15 10.28
C MET A 145 -10.79 4.79 10.21
N ARG A 146 -11.42 4.83 9.04
CA ARG A 146 -12.86 4.53 8.86
C ARG A 146 -13.14 3.03 8.80
N ASP A 147 -12.18 2.22 8.33
CA ASP A 147 -12.31 0.76 8.26
C ASP A 147 -11.91 0.04 9.55
N ILE A 148 -11.09 0.68 10.40
CA ILE A 148 -10.66 0.14 11.70
C ILE A 148 -11.86 -0.15 12.64
N PRO A 149 -12.87 0.73 12.78
CA PRO A 149 -14.05 0.45 13.59
C PRO A 149 -14.88 -0.74 13.09
N ILE A 150 -15.00 -0.95 11.78
CA ILE A 150 -15.79 -2.04 11.21
C ILE A 150 -15.15 -3.39 11.54
N MET A 151 -13.82 -3.49 11.44
CA MET A 151 -13.09 -4.69 11.83
C MET A 151 -13.08 -4.92 13.34
N ILE A 152 -12.91 -3.87 14.17
CA ILE A 152 -12.99 -4.02 15.64
C ILE A 152 -14.37 -4.50 16.08
N ASN A 153 -15.45 -4.01 15.46
CA ASN A 153 -16.80 -4.41 15.82
C ASN A 153 -17.09 -5.88 15.44
N LEU A 154 -16.58 -6.33 14.29
CA LEU A 154 -16.64 -7.74 13.87
C LEU A 154 -15.81 -8.65 14.79
N LEU A 155 -14.64 -8.18 15.25
CA LEU A 155 -13.79 -8.93 16.16
C LEU A 155 -14.40 -9.07 17.56
N ILE A 156 -15.00 -8.01 18.09
CA ILE A 156 -15.72 -8.04 19.36
C ILE A 156 -16.92 -8.98 19.26
N HIS A 157 -17.67 -8.96 18.15
CA HIS A 157 -18.81 -9.84 17.94
C HIS A 157 -18.38 -11.33 17.86
N HIS A 158 -17.28 -11.63 17.16
CA HIS A 158 -16.73 -12.98 17.06
C HIS A 158 -16.21 -13.51 18.42
N LEU A 159 -15.48 -12.68 19.17
CA LEU A 159 -14.99 -13.02 20.51
C LEU A 159 -16.10 -13.17 21.55
N TYR A 160 -17.24 -12.45 21.39
CA TYR A 160 -18.40 -12.58 22.27
C TYR A 160 -19.16 -13.90 22.05
N HIS A 161 -19.19 -14.43 20.82
CA HIS A 161 -19.82 -15.72 20.52
C HIS A 161 -18.97 -16.93 20.91
N GLN A 162 -17.65 -16.83 20.83
CA GLN A 162 -16.71 -17.90 21.23
C GLN A 162 -16.65 -18.14 22.76
N LYS A 163 -17.13 -17.19 23.59
CA LYS A 163 -17.19 -17.34 25.07
C LYS A 163 -18.51 -17.91 25.61
N LYS A 164 -19.49 -18.19 24.75
CA LYS A 164 -20.82 -18.73 25.14
C LYS A 164 -21.05 -20.19 24.73
N GLN A 165 -20.00 -20.89 24.30
CA GLN A 165 -19.95 -22.35 24.16
C GLN A 165 -18.87 -22.89 25.10
#